data_AF-W4L301-F1
#
_entry.id   AF-W4L301-F1
#
_cell.length_a   1.000
_cell.length_b   1.000
_cell.length_c   1.000
_cell.angle_alpha   90.00
_cell.angle_beta   90.00
_cell.angle_gamma   90.00
#
_symmetry.space_group_name_H-M   'P 1'
#
loop_
_entity.id
_entity.type
_entity.pdbx_description
1 polymer ?
#
loop_
_entity_poly.entity_id
_entity_poly.type
_entity_poly.pdbx_seq_one_letter_code
_entity_poly.pdbx_strand_id
1 'polypeptide(L)'
;RWDMALVMPLNQRNQDHSRFAGSIRLDGSIPICPAGRPMTRWGFCPDRLRIKWRCPLAAATKTPDVTTCPHFGQDCSGSAYGRVVYTYPKDNYRLHTRIPRDSDLWQLHANARSCAERSVKRKKYDFHLLQTRTAGRDRWFFRFALAAMCQHVDAWLHHAARRLA
;
A
#
# COMPACT_ATOMS: atom_id res chain seq x y z
N ARG A 1 -14.21 17.20 2.81
CA ARG A 1 -13.47 15.94 2.63
C ARG A 1 -13.43 15.67 1.13
N TRP A 2 -12.25 15.58 0.50
CA TRP A 2 -12.16 15.38 -0.94
C TRP A 2 -12.59 13.95 -1.28
N ASP A 3 -13.69 13.80 -2.03
CA ASP A 3 -14.24 12.50 -2.40
C ASP A 3 -13.55 11.97 -3.66
N MET A 4 -12.26 11.68 -3.54
CA MET A 4 -11.44 11.17 -4.64
C MET A 4 -11.27 9.66 -4.53
N ALA A 5 -11.48 8.95 -5.63
CA ALA A 5 -11.16 7.54 -5.72
C ALA A 5 -9.62 7.36 -5.80
N LEU A 6 -9.03 6.89 -4.70
CA LEU A 6 -7.61 6.58 -4.64
C LEU A 6 -7.30 5.33 -5.47
N VAL A 7 -6.45 5.50 -6.49
CA VAL A 7 -5.93 4.39 -7.30
C VAL A 7 -4.48 4.10 -6.88
N MET A 8 -4.32 2.99 -6.16
CA MET A 8 -3.04 2.54 -5.62
C MET A 8 -2.75 1.12 -6.11
N PRO A 9 -1.70 0.89 -6.92
CA PRO A 9 -1.34 -0.44 -7.39
C PRO A 9 -0.84 -1.32 -6.23
N LEU A 10 -1.07 -2.63 -6.33
CA LEU A 10 -0.52 -3.60 -5.37
C LEU A 10 1.01 -3.66 -5.48
N ASN A 11 1.68 -4.03 -4.39
CA ASN A 11 3.14 -4.14 -4.40
C ASN A 11 3.54 -5.49 -5.00
N GLN A 12 3.85 -5.52 -6.29
CA GLN A 12 4.27 -6.76 -6.97
C GLN A 12 5.58 -7.34 -6.42
N ARG A 13 6.44 -6.53 -5.77
CA ARG A 13 7.71 -7.01 -5.20
C ARG A 13 7.55 -7.82 -3.91
N ASN A 14 6.35 -7.82 -3.33
CA ASN A 14 6.08 -8.45 -2.04
C ASN A 14 5.10 -9.62 -2.22
N GLN A 15 5.29 -10.39 -3.29
CA GLN A 15 4.55 -11.64 -3.54
C GLN A 15 5.11 -12.74 -2.63
N ASP A 16 4.20 -13.49 -2.00
CA ASP A 16 4.44 -14.79 -1.36
C ASP A 16 5.47 -14.86 -0.23
N HIS A 17 5.15 -14.20 0.88
CA HIS A 17 5.67 -14.57 2.21
C HIS A 17 4.62 -15.30 3.06
N SER A 18 3.73 -16.07 2.44
CA SER A 18 2.81 -16.95 3.16
C SER A 18 3.56 -18.16 3.73
N ARG A 19 4.25 -17.96 4.86
CA ARG A 19 4.96 -19.02 5.58
C ARG A 19 4.05 -20.12 6.12
N PHE A 20 2.76 -19.85 6.24
CA PHE A 20 1.78 -20.78 6.82
C PHE A 20 0.68 -21.06 5.80
N ALA A 21 0.70 -22.29 5.26
CA ALA A 21 -0.37 -22.82 4.43
C ALA A 21 -1.57 -23.13 5.32
N GLY A 22 -2.68 -22.45 5.13
CA GLY A 22 -3.91 -22.76 5.84
C GLY A 22 -4.90 -21.62 5.74
N SER A 23 -6.08 -21.92 5.20
CA SER A 23 -7.22 -21.02 5.10
C SER A 23 -7.64 -20.58 6.51
N ILE A 24 -7.30 -19.34 6.85
CA ILE A 24 -7.88 -18.68 8.02
C ILE A 24 -9.33 -18.39 7.65
N ARG A 25 -10.26 -19.11 8.28
CA ARG A 25 -11.68 -18.80 8.16
C ARG A 25 -11.92 -17.48 8.89
N LEU A 26 -12.82 -16.65 8.36
CA LEU A 26 -13.26 -15.43 9.04
C LEU A 26 -14.64 -15.70 9.63
N ASP A 27 -14.82 -15.44 10.92
CA ASP A 27 -16.13 -15.30 11.54
C ASP A 27 -16.41 -13.81 11.69
N GLY A 28 -17.28 -13.28 10.82
CA GLY A 28 -17.41 -11.85 10.59
C GLY A 28 -16.07 -11.20 10.20
N SER A 29 -15.48 -10.43 11.11
CA SER A 29 -14.17 -9.79 10.92
C SER A 29 -13.03 -10.44 11.70
N ILE A 30 -13.31 -11.50 12.47
CA ILE A 30 -12.35 -12.14 13.37
C ILE A 30 -11.78 -13.38 12.66
N PRO A 31 -10.45 -13.47 12.50
CA PRO A 31 -9.84 -14.67 11.97
C PRO A 31 -9.93 -15.84 12.97
N ILE A 32 -10.29 -17.01 12.46
CA ILE A 32 -10.32 -18.28 13.17
C ILE A 32 -9.05 -19.05 12.82
N CYS A 33 -8.35 -19.55 13.83
CA CYS A 33 -7.16 -20.37 13.64
C CYS A 33 -7.51 -21.80 13.16
N PRO A 34 -6.56 -22.59 12.65
CA PRO A 34 -6.80 -23.97 12.22
C PRO A 34 -7.43 -24.86 13.32
N ALA A 35 -7.13 -24.58 14.59
CA ALA A 35 -7.72 -25.26 15.74
C ALA A 35 -9.16 -24.82 16.07
N GLY A 36 -9.83 -24.09 15.18
CA GLY A 36 -11.24 -23.66 15.34
C GLY A 36 -11.47 -22.55 16.36
N ARG A 37 -10.41 -21.90 16.88
CA ARG A 37 -10.53 -20.86 17.91
C ARG A 37 -10.45 -19.46 17.31
N PRO A 38 -11.26 -18.48 17.77
CA PRO A 38 -11.14 -17.09 17.36
C PRO A 38 -9.79 -16.53 17.82
N MET A 39 -9.11 -15.81 16.93
CA MET A 39 -7.82 -15.19 17.25
C MET A 39 -8.00 -13.94 18.11
N THR A 40 -7.00 -13.67 18.96
CA THR A 40 -7.02 -12.52 19.87
C THR A 40 -6.56 -11.26 19.13
N ARG A 41 -7.37 -10.19 19.20
CA ARG A 41 -6.98 -8.86 18.70
C ARG A 41 -5.84 -8.32 19.56
N TRP A 42 -4.67 -8.14 18.95
CA TRP A 42 -3.49 -7.62 19.65
C TRP A 42 -3.36 -6.10 19.55
N GLY A 43 -3.83 -5.51 18.45
CA GLY A 43 -3.81 -4.06 18.27
C GLY A 43 -3.94 -3.62 16.82
N PHE A 44 -4.00 -2.30 16.63
CA PHE A 44 -3.98 -1.66 15.32
C PHE A 44 -2.56 -1.19 15.00
N CYS A 45 -2.11 -1.43 13.76
CA CYS A 45 -0.82 -0.96 13.23
C CYS A 45 -1.09 0.25 12.31
N PRO A 46 -0.90 1.50 12.77
CA PRO A 46 -1.23 2.70 11.99
C PRO A 46 -0.34 2.88 10.77
N ASP A 47 0.93 2.49 10.87
CA ASP A 47 1.95 2.57 9.82
C ASP A 47 1.53 1.87 8.52
N ARG A 48 0.79 0.75 8.65
CA ARG A 48 0.35 -0.08 7.53
C ARG A 48 -1.16 -0.25 7.46
N LEU A 49 -1.90 0.51 8.26
CA LEU A 49 -3.36 0.52 8.34
C LEU A 49 -3.94 -0.91 8.40
N ARG A 50 -3.52 -1.70 9.38
CA ARG A 50 -3.90 -3.12 9.53
C ARG A 50 -4.15 -3.51 10.98
N ILE A 51 -5.02 -4.49 11.20
CA ILE A 51 -5.30 -5.04 12.53
C ILE A 51 -4.46 -6.31 12.71
N LYS A 52 -3.71 -6.37 13.81
CA LYS A 52 -2.86 -7.50 14.17
C LYS A 52 -3.64 -8.48 15.05
N TRP A 53 -3.70 -9.73 14.63
CA TRP A 53 -4.33 -10.84 15.36
C TRP A 53 -3.26 -11.85 15.75
N ARG A 54 -3.33 -12.36 16.99
CA ARG A 54 -2.40 -13.37 17.50
C ARG A 54 -3.14 -14.65 17.87
N CYS A 55 -2.41 -15.76 17.83
CA CYS A 55 -2.88 -17.05 18.33
C CYS A 55 -3.44 -16.88 19.76
N PRO A 56 -4.66 -17.38 20.04
CA PRO A 56 -5.30 -17.18 21.34
C PRO A 56 -4.52 -17.82 22.48
N LEU A 57 -3.93 -19.00 22.24
CA LEU A 57 -3.08 -19.69 23.23
C LEU A 57 -1.77 -18.94 23.52
N ALA A 58 -1.19 -18.30 22.50
CA ALA A 58 0.05 -17.53 22.65
C ALA A 58 -0.16 -16.11 23.22
N ALA A 59 -1.39 -15.60 23.14
CA ALA A 59 -1.77 -14.28 23.65
C ALA A 59 -2.46 -14.37 25.03
N ALA A 60 -2.60 -15.57 25.60
CA ALA A 60 -3.19 -15.77 26.92
C ALA A 60 -2.36 -15.09 28.01
N THR A 61 -3.03 -14.37 28.92
CA THR A 61 -2.38 -13.46 29.88
C THR A 61 -1.73 -14.16 31.07
N LYS A 62 -2.27 -15.32 31.49
CA LYS A 62 -1.83 -15.99 32.72
C LYS A 62 -0.75 -17.05 32.46
N THR A 63 -0.91 -17.87 31.42
CA THR A 63 0.05 -18.92 31.05
C THR A 63 -0.11 -19.24 29.55
N PRO A 64 0.75 -18.68 28.68
CA PRO A 64 0.71 -19.02 27.26
C PRO A 64 1.25 -20.44 27.06
N ASP A 65 0.35 -21.39 26.84
CA ASP A 65 0.70 -22.77 26.46
C ASP A 65 0.27 -23.04 25.02
N VAL A 66 1.20 -22.80 24.10
CA VAL A 66 0.97 -23.00 22.67
C VAL A 66 1.25 -24.44 22.25
N THR A 67 2.05 -25.18 23.03
CA THR A 67 2.46 -26.55 22.71
C THR A 67 1.33 -27.56 22.90
N THR A 68 0.31 -27.24 23.71
CA THR A 68 -0.92 -28.04 23.78
C THR A 68 -1.72 -28.07 22.47
N CYS A 69 -1.46 -27.16 21.54
CA CYS A 69 -2.21 -27.07 20.29
C CYS A 69 -1.77 -28.19 19.33
N PRO A 70 -2.69 -29.02 18.80
CA PRO A 70 -2.35 -30.09 17.85
C PRO A 70 -1.64 -29.59 16.59
N HIS A 71 -1.86 -28.33 16.20
CA HIS A 71 -1.25 -27.74 15.01
C HIS A 71 0.08 -27.02 15.28
N PHE A 72 0.55 -26.93 16.52
CA PHE A 72 1.78 -26.21 16.86
C PHE A 72 3.01 -26.87 16.21
N GLY A 73 3.82 -26.08 15.50
CA GLY A 73 5.04 -26.56 14.86
C GLY A 73 4.86 -27.43 13.60
N GLN A 74 3.62 -27.82 13.27
CA GLN A 74 3.28 -28.57 12.05
C GLN A 74 2.66 -27.61 11.02
N ASP A 75 1.32 -27.55 10.95
CA ASP A 75 0.57 -26.70 10.00
C ASP A 75 0.36 -25.26 10.51
N CYS A 76 1.00 -24.90 11.61
CA CYS A 76 0.92 -23.58 12.24
C CYS A 76 2.30 -23.10 12.71
N SER A 77 2.34 -21.95 13.40
CA SER A 77 3.59 -21.39 13.92
C SER A 77 4.17 -22.27 15.02
N GLY A 78 5.43 -22.68 14.88
CA GLY A 78 6.23 -23.33 15.95
C GLY A 78 6.89 -22.35 16.92
N SER A 79 6.62 -21.06 16.83
CA SER A 79 7.15 -20.07 17.78
C SER A 79 6.25 -19.92 19.01
N ALA A 80 6.83 -19.67 20.19
CA ALA A 80 6.10 -19.28 21.40
C ALA A 80 5.25 -18.00 21.20
N TYR A 81 5.62 -17.18 20.21
CA TYR A 81 4.83 -16.01 19.81
C TYR A 81 3.53 -16.38 19.05
N GLY A 82 3.39 -17.63 18.61
CA GLY A 82 2.25 -18.14 17.87
C GLY A 82 2.08 -17.51 16.48
N ARG A 83 1.07 -18.00 15.74
CA ARG A 83 0.72 -17.47 14.42
C ARG A 83 0.16 -16.05 14.55
N VAL A 84 0.58 -15.19 13.64
CA VAL A 84 0.08 -13.81 13.51
C VAL A 84 -0.65 -13.69 12.18
N VAL A 85 -1.82 -13.07 12.21
CA VAL A 85 -2.63 -12.78 11.04
C VAL A 85 -2.93 -11.29 11.01
N TYR A 86 -3.02 -10.73 9.81
CA TYR A 86 -3.40 -9.35 9.61
C TYR A 86 -4.70 -9.27 8.82
N THR A 87 -5.67 -8.51 9.33
CA THR A 87 -6.83 -8.09 8.54
C THR A 87 -6.73 -6.59 8.26
N TYR A 88 -7.43 -6.13 7.24
CA TYR A 88 -7.36 -4.76 6.78
C TYR A 88 -8.72 -4.08 6.88
N PRO A 89 -8.81 -2.89 7.50
CA PRO A 89 -10.06 -2.13 7.56
C PRO A 89 -10.45 -1.67 6.16
N LYS A 90 -11.74 -1.33 5.98
CA LYS A 90 -12.29 -0.83 4.70
C LYS A 90 -11.55 0.40 4.17
N ASP A 91 -10.97 1.22 5.06
CA ASP A 91 -10.17 2.39 4.71
C ASP A 91 -8.81 2.05 4.05
N ASN A 92 -8.44 0.77 3.98
CA ASN A 92 -7.28 0.36 3.21
C ASN A 92 -7.59 0.36 1.70
N TYR A 93 -7.61 1.55 1.10
CA TYR A 93 -7.92 1.75 -0.31
C TYR A 93 -6.99 1.00 -1.27
N ARG A 94 -5.82 0.57 -0.81
CA ARG A 94 -4.92 -0.26 -1.62
C ARG A 94 -5.51 -1.64 -1.87
N LEU A 95 -6.18 -2.23 -0.89
CA LEU A 95 -6.84 -3.53 -1.00
C LEU A 95 -8.30 -3.35 -1.41
N HIS A 96 -9.01 -2.46 -0.73
CA HIS A 96 -10.43 -2.17 -0.89
C HIS A 96 -10.64 -0.91 -1.74
N THR A 97 -10.38 -1.02 -3.04
CA THR A 97 -10.55 0.10 -3.96
C THR A 97 -12.03 0.38 -4.20
N ARG A 98 -12.41 1.66 -4.32
CA ARG A 98 -13.78 2.04 -4.74
C ARG A 98 -14.06 1.71 -6.20
N ILE A 99 -13.05 1.90 -7.05
CA ILE A 99 -13.09 1.52 -8.45
C ILE A 99 -12.65 0.05 -8.53
N PRO A 100 -13.36 -0.83 -9.26
CA PRO A 100 -12.93 -2.20 -9.50
C PRO A 100 -11.52 -2.22 -10.10
N ARG A 101 -10.62 -3.02 -9.51
CA ARG A 101 -9.25 -3.15 -10.01
C ARG A 101 -9.24 -3.74 -11.42
N ASP A 102 -8.29 -3.31 -12.24
CA ASP A 102 -8.13 -3.72 -13.64
C ASP A 102 -9.29 -3.35 -14.56
N SER A 103 -10.26 -2.56 -14.09
CA SER A 103 -11.26 -1.93 -14.97
C SER A 103 -10.64 -0.81 -15.80
N ASP A 104 -11.28 -0.46 -16.91
CA ASP A 104 -10.85 0.63 -17.78
C ASP A 104 -10.74 1.97 -17.01
N LEU A 105 -11.70 2.24 -16.11
CA LEU A 105 -11.67 3.42 -15.26
C LEU A 105 -10.48 3.39 -14.30
N TRP A 106 -10.15 2.23 -13.72
CA TRP A 106 -8.98 2.08 -12.86
C TRP A 106 -7.69 2.32 -13.64
N GLN A 107 -7.57 1.75 -14.85
CA GLN A 107 -6.41 1.91 -15.71
C GLN A 107 -6.23 3.36 -16.15
N LEU A 108 -7.31 4.07 -16.48
CA LEU A 108 -7.30 5.50 -16.82
C LEU A 108 -6.68 6.33 -15.68
N HIS A 109 -7.15 6.14 -14.45
CA HIS A 109 -6.61 6.84 -13.28
C HIS A 109 -5.18 6.42 -12.94
N ALA A 110 -4.85 5.13 -13.09
CA ALA A 110 -3.48 4.63 -12.90
C ALA A 110 -2.50 5.27 -13.91
N ASN A 111 -2.92 5.39 -15.17
CA ASN A 111 -2.15 6.04 -16.23
C ASN A 111 -1.95 7.53 -15.92
N ALA A 112 -3.01 8.23 -15.50
CA ALA A 112 -2.93 9.65 -15.11
C ALA A 112 -1.93 9.89 -13.97
N ARG A 113 -1.91 9.01 -12.97
CA ARG A 113 -0.90 9.06 -11.89
C ARG A 113 0.53 8.89 -12.45
N SER A 114 0.74 7.90 -13.33
CA SER A 114 2.06 7.69 -13.95
C SER A 114 2.50 8.91 -14.76
N CYS A 115 1.58 9.61 -15.44
CA CYS A 115 1.86 10.88 -16.12
C CYS A 115 2.37 11.94 -15.14
N ALA A 116 1.73 12.09 -13.97
CA ALA A 116 2.17 13.03 -12.94
C ALA A 116 3.57 12.69 -12.41
N GLU A 117 3.85 11.42 -12.13
CA GLU A 117 5.18 10.95 -11.69
C GLU A 117 6.26 11.24 -12.74
N ARG A 118 5.98 10.98 -14.03
CA ARG A 118 6.89 11.33 -15.13
C ARG A 118 7.12 12.83 -15.25
N SER A 119 6.06 13.64 -15.09
CA SER A 119 6.18 15.10 -15.09
C SER A 119 7.07 15.59 -13.94
N VAL A 120 6.92 15.04 -12.74
CA VAL A 120 7.79 15.38 -11.60
C VAL A 120 9.23 14.94 -11.87
N LYS A 121 9.45 13.76 -12.47
CA LYS A 121 10.78 13.29 -12.86
C LYS A 121 11.44 14.27 -13.83
N ARG A 122 10.75 14.69 -14.89
CA ARG A 122 11.24 15.68 -15.86
C ARG A 122 11.64 17.01 -15.19
N LYS A 123 10.81 17.53 -14.29
CA LYS A 123 11.16 18.71 -13.48
C LYS A 123 12.42 18.52 -12.64
N LYS A 124 12.58 17.35 -12.03
CA LYS A 124 13.73 17.04 -11.18
C LYS A 124 15.04 16.94 -11.95
N TYR A 125 15.03 16.23 -13.09
CA TYR A 125 16.23 15.89 -13.84
C TYR A 125 16.46 16.85 -15.01
N ASP A 126 15.52 16.96 -15.94
CA ASP A 126 15.67 17.72 -17.20
C ASP A 126 15.68 19.23 -16.94
N PHE A 127 14.89 19.71 -15.98
CA PHE A 127 14.92 21.12 -15.54
C PHE A 127 15.83 21.36 -14.33
N HIS A 128 16.69 20.39 -14.00
CA HIS A 128 17.78 20.51 -13.02
C HIS A 128 17.35 21.02 -11.63
N LEU A 129 16.09 20.81 -11.22
CA LEU A 129 15.63 21.23 -9.89
C LEU A 129 16.44 20.57 -8.77
N LEU A 130 16.86 19.31 -8.93
CA LEU A 130 17.68 18.62 -7.93
C LEU A 130 19.09 19.19 -7.77
N GLN A 131 19.61 19.85 -8.82
CA GLN A 131 20.95 20.44 -8.83
C GLN A 131 20.93 21.90 -8.39
N THR A 132 19.74 22.46 -8.18
CA THR A 132 19.58 23.83 -7.73
C THR A 132 20.06 23.98 -6.28
N ARG A 133 21.12 24.76 -6.08
CA ARG A 133 21.64 25.10 -4.74
C ARG A 133 20.96 26.34 -4.19
N THR A 134 19.65 26.28 -3.96
CA THR A 134 18.90 27.37 -3.31
C THR A 134 18.13 26.90 -2.09
N ALA A 135 18.23 27.66 -1.00
CA ALA A 135 17.40 27.50 0.19
C ALA A 135 16.19 28.43 0.16
N GLY A 136 15.13 28.09 0.90
CA GLY A 136 13.93 28.91 1.06
C GLY A 136 12.76 28.46 0.19
N ARG A 137 11.58 28.34 0.82
CA ARG A 137 10.35 27.84 0.20
C ARG A 137 9.94 28.67 -1.02
N ASP A 138 10.04 29.99 -0.94
CA ASP A 138 9.57 30.89 -2.00
C ASP A 138 10.43 30.78 -3.25
N ARG A 139 11.76 30.68 -3.09
CA ARG A 139 12.70 30.45 -4.21
C ARG A 139 12.45 29.10 -4.88
N TRP A 140 12.16 28.06 -4.09
CA TRP A 140 11.74 26.76 -4.61
C TRP A 140 10.43 26.82 -5.37
N PHE A 141 9.44 27.56 -4.86
CA PHE A 141 8.16 27.76 -5.53
C PHE A 141 8.34 28.40 -6.90
N PHE A 142 9.07 29.51 -7.00
CA PHE A 142 9.33 30.18 -8.27
C PHE A 142 10.05 29.27 -9.27
N ARG A 143 11.08 28.53 -8.83
CA ARG A 143 11.80 27.60 -9.72
C ARG A 143 10.94 26.43 -10.18
N PHE A 144 10.12 25.88 -9.29
CA PHE A 144 9.18 24.83 -9.66
C PHE A 144 8.14 25.33 -10.66
N ALA A 145 7.63 26.56 -10.48
CA ALA A 145 6.70 27.18 -11.40
C ALA A 145 7.34 27.40 -12.79
N LEU A 146 8.58 27.90 -12.84
CA LEU A 146 9.34 28.04 -14.09
C LEU A 146 9.55 26.69 -14.79
N ALA A 147 9.97 25.65 -14.06
CA ALA A 147 10.11 24.30 -14.61
C ALA A 147 8.77 23.74 -15.13
N ALA A 148 7.66 24.04 -14.47
CA ALA A 148 6.32 23.66 -14.93
C ALA A 148 5.94 24.40 -16.23
N MET A 149 6.20 25.71 -16.31
CA MET A 149 5.95 26.51 -17.51
C MET A 149 6.77 25.99 -18.70
N CYS A 150 8.08 25.75 -18.52
CA CYS A 150 8.92 25.19 -19.58
C CYS A 150 8.41 23.81 -20.03
N GLN A 151 8.01 22.94 -19.09
CA GLN A 151 7.44 21.64 -19.44
C GLN A 151 6.14 21.76 -20.27
N HIS A 152 5.32 22.77 -19.98
CA HIS A 152 4.11 23.04 -20.77
C HIS A 152 4.46 23.52 -22.18
N VAL A 153 5.43 24.43 -22.32
CA VAL A 153 5.90 24.89 -23.63
C VAL A 153 6.44 23.72 -24.47
N ASP A 154 7.27 22.87 -23.90
CA ASP A 154 7.77 21.67 -24.59
C ASP A 154 6.63 20.75 -25.06
N ALA A 155 5.63 20.53 -24.20
CA ALA A 155 4.48 19.72 -24.55
C ALA A 155 3.67 20.33 -25.71
N TRP A 156 3.51 21.65 -25.73
CA TRP A 156 2.86 22.39 -26.82
C TRP A 156 3.64 22.27 -28.13
N LEU A 157 4.96 22.42 -28.10
CA LEU A 157 5.81 22.27 -29.27
C LEU A 157 5.70 20.84 -29.86
N HIS A 158 5.78 19.82 -29.01
CA HIS A 158 5.59 18.43 -29.45
C HIS A 158 4.19 18.18 -30.02
N HIS A 159 3.16 18.78 -29.44
CA HIS A 159 1.78 18.66 -29.93
C HIS A 159 1.58 19.35 -31.28
N ALA A 160 2.13 20.56 -31.45
CA ALA A 160 2.07 21.29 -32.70
C ALA A 160 2.82 20.57 -33.83
N ALA A 161 4.02 20.04 -33.54
CA ALA A 161 4.80 19.27 -34.52
C ALA A 161 4.03 18.05 -35.05
N ARG A 162 3.29 17.34 -34.19
CA ARG A 162 2.43 16.21 -34.60
C ARG A 162 1.22 16.59 -35.45
N ARG A 163 0.80 17.85 -35.44
CA ARG A 163 -0.30 18.35 -36.27
C ARG A 163 0.15 18.81 -37.65
N LEU A 164 1.43 19.16 -37.77
CA LEU A 164 2.04 19.68 -38.99
C LEU A 164 2.71 18.58 -39.83
N ALA A 165 2.94 17.40 -39.24
CA ALA A 165 3.39 16.18 -39.89
C ALA A 165 2.20 15.30 -40.29
#